data_AF-A0A955WPR7-F1
#
_entry.id   AF-A0A955WPR7-F1
#
_cell.length_a   1.000
_cell.length_b   1.000
_cell.length_c   1.000
_cell.angle_alpha   90.00
_cell.angle_beta   90.00
_cell.angle_gamma   90.00
#
_symmetry.space_group_name_H-M   'P 1'
#
loop_
_entity.id
_entity.type
_entity.pdbx_description
1 polymer ?
#
loop_
_entity_poly.entity_id
_entity_poly.type
_entity_poly.pdbx_seq_one_letter_code
_entity_poly.pdbx_strand_id
1 'polypeptide(L)' 'MTPHDPPKKLTRKDFVSDQEVRWCPGCGDYAIVAAVQKTLPELGVSREKTVFISGIGCSSRFPYYMNTYGFH' A
#
# COMPACT_ATOMS: atom_id res chain seq x y z
N MET A 1 -8.85 1.30 19.49
CA MET A 1 -9.68 2.00 20.48
C MET A 1 -9.08 3.38 20.74
N THR A 2 -9.37 4.33 19.87
CA THR A 2 -9.44 5.78 20.18
C THR A 2 -10.80 6.24 19.66
N PRO A 3 -11.56 7.09 20.39
CA PRO A 3 -12.97 7.29 20.09
C PRO A 3 -13.22 8.65 19.40
N HIS A 4 -12.83 8.89 18.13
CA HIS A 4 -13.42 10.04 17.39
C HIS A 4 -13.21 10.19 15.87
N ASP A 5 -13.06 9.12 15.08
CA ASP A 5 -13.28 9.26 13.64
C ASP A 5 -14.26 8.20 13.14
N PRO A 6 -15.35 8.58 12.44
CA PRO A 6 -16.16 7.59 11.76
C PRO A 6 -15.26 6.82 10.81
N PRO A 7 -15.41 5.48 10.69
CA PRO A 7 -14.55 4.68 9.83
C PRO A 7 -14.65 5.23 8.40
N LYS A 8 -13.61 5.95 7.97
CA LYS A 8 -13.54 6.49 6.61
C LYS A 8 -13.63 5.29 5.69
N LYS A 9 -14.63 5.27 4.80
CA LYS A 9 -14.74 4.21 3.79
C LYS A 9 -13.56 4.34 2.85
N LEU A 10 -12.55 3.49 3.05
CA LEU A 10 -11.36 3.47 2.23
C LEU A 10 -11.66 2.78 0.90
N THR A 11 -10.90 3.15 -0.12
CA THR A 11 -10.93 2.56 -1.44
C THR A 11 -9.52 2.19 -1.86
N ARG A 12 -9.39 1.39 -2.93
CA ARG A 12 -8.09 1.07 -3.51
C ARG A 12 -7.25 2.33 -3.78
N LYS A 13 -7.88 3.40 -4.25
CA LYS A 13 -7.19 4.65 -4.62
C LYS A 13 -6.51 5.31 -3.42
N ASP A 14 -7.04 5.13 -2.21
CA ASP A 14 -6.43 5.69 -1.00
C ASP A 14 -5.07 5.05 -0.69
N PHE A 15 -4.82 3.82 -1.15
CA PHE A 15 -3.58 3.07 -0.92
C PHE A 15 -2.57 3.13 -2.08
N VAL A 16 -2.93 3.75 -3.21
CA VAL A 16 -2.05 3.95 -4.37
C VAL A 16 -1.24 5.22 -4.18
N SER A 17 0.09 5.15 -4.31
CA SER A 17 0.95 6.34 -4.31
C SER A 17 1.01 7.00 -5.68
N ASP A 18 1.57 8.21 -5.73
CA ASP A 18 1.84 8.96 -6.95
C ASP A 18 3.15 8.54 -7.65
N GLN A 19 3.89 7.59 -7.06
CA GLN A 19 5.18 7.17 -7.57
C GLN A 19 5.03 6.21 -8.75
N GLU A 20 5.79 6.47 -9.80
CA GLU A 20 5.86 5.58 -10.95
C GLU A 20 6.54 4.26 -10.59
N VAL A 21 5.91 3.15 -11.00
CA VAL A 21 6.42 1.80 -10.79
C VAL A 21 7.58 1.54 -11.75
N ARG A 22 8.72 1.11 -11.21
CA ARG A 22 9.98 0.93 -11.97
C ARG A 22 10.33 -0.55 -12.18
N TRP A 23 9.33 -1.43 -12.17
CA TRP A 23 9.52 -2.86 -12.45
C TRP A 23 9.46 -3.13 -13.95
N CYS A 24 10.20 -4.14 -14.40
CA CYS A 24 10.20 -4.56 -15.80
C CYS A 24 8.78 -4.86 -16.30
N PRO A 25 8.45 -4.58 -17.58
CA PRO A 25 7.18 -4.97 -18.17
C PRO A 25 6.92 -6.47 -17.98
N GLY A 26 5.74 -6.83 -17.48
CA GLY A 26 5.37 -8.23 -17.19
C GLY A 26 5.86 -8.77 -15.84
N CYS A 27 6.50 -7.95 -14.99
CA CYS A 27 6.89 -8.37 -13.65
C CYS A 27 5.67 -8.79 -12.79
N GLY A 28 5.82 -9.87 -12.01
CA GLY A 28 4.76 -10.35 -11.10
C GLY A 28 4.44 -9.40 -9.95
N ASP A 29 5.39 -8.55 -9.54
CA ASP A 29 5.22 -7.63 -8.42
C ASP A 29 4.09 -6.61 -8.64
N TYR A 30 3.77 -6.29 -9.91
CA TYR A 30 2.59 -5.49 -10.28
C TYR A 30 1.29 -6.11 -9.76
N ALA A 31 1.15 -7.43 -9.89
CA ALA A 31 -0.03 -8.14 -9.41
C ALA A 31 -0.10 -8.14 -7.88
N ILE A 32 1.05 -8.25 -7.21
CA ILE A 32 1.13 -8.24 -5.75
C ILE A 32 0.68 -6.87 -5.20
N VAL A 33 1.23 -5.77 -5.73
CA VAL A 33 0.81 -4.41 -5.31
C VAL A 33 -0.68 -4.19 -5.58
N ALA A 34 -1.17 -4.57 -6.76
CA ALA A 34 -2.58 -4.40 -7.11
C ALA A 34 -3.51 -5.19 -6.17
N ALA A 35 -3.13 -6.43 -5.81
CA ALA A 35 -3.87 -7.26 -4.87
C ALA A 35 -3.89 -6.64 -3.47
N VAL A 36 -2.74 -6.25 -2.94
CA VAL A 36 -2.65 -5.63 -1.60
C VAL A 36 -3.47 -4.34 -1.53
N GLN A 37 -3.33 -3.45 -2.51
CA GLN A 37 -4.12 -2.20 -2.56
C GLN A 37 -5.63 -2.47 -2.65
N LYS A 38 -6.05 -3.58 -3.25
CA LYS A 38 -7.46 -3.99 -3.33
C LYS A 38 -7.97 -4.52 -1.98
N THR A 39 -7.14 -5.27 -1.26
CA THR A 39 -7.53 -5.94 0.00
C THR A 39 -7.49 -4.99 1.21
N LEU A 40 -6.55 -4.05 1.28
CA LEU A 40 -6.42 -3.16 2.45
C LEU A 40 -7.70 -2.38 2.82
N PRO A 41 -8.50 -1.85 1.87
CA PRO A 41 -9.79 -1.25 2.17
C PRO A 41 -10.76 -2.16 2.94
N GLU A 42 -10.72 -3.47 2.68
CA GLU A 42 -11.62 -4.46 3.27
C GLU A 42 -11.26 -4.73 4.75
N LEU A 43 -10.03 -4.45 5.15
CA LEU A 43 -9.58 -4.60 6.54
C LEU A 43 -10.12 -3.51 7.48
N GLY A 44 -10.62 -2.39 6.93
CA GLY A 44 -11.13 -1.27 7.72
C GLY A 44 -10.08 -0.56 8.59
N VAL A 45 -8.79 -0.80 8.34
CA VAL A 45 -7.67 -0.16 9.03
C VAL A 45 -7.26 1.10 8.28
N SER A 46 -7.15 2.21 8.99
CA SER A 46 -6.72 3.48 8.39
C SER A 46 -5.25 3.44 7.97
N ARG A 47 -4.91 4.23 6.94
CA ARG A 47 -3.60 4.17 6.27
C ARG A 47 -2.47 4.60 7.20
N GLU A 48 -2.73 5.58 8.05
CA GLU A 48 -1.80 6.09 9.06
C GLU A 48 -1.53 5.07 10.18
N LYS A 49 -2.32 3.99 10.25
CA LYS A 49 -2.11 2.84 11.14
C LYS A 49 -1.53 1.63 10.41
N THR A 50 -1.12 1.79 9.15
CA THR A 50 -0.51 0.74 8.32
C THR A 50 0.92 1.13 7.98
N VAL A 51 1.86 0.18 8.11
CA VAL A 51 3.27 0.37 7.73
C VAL A 51 3.75 -0.79 6.86
N PHE A 52 4.44 -0.47 5.76
CA PHE A 52 5.15 -1.46 4.93
C PHE A 52 6.65 -1.30 5.11
N ILE A 53 7.33 -2.39 5.49
CA ILE A 53 8.78 -2.43 5.68
C ILE A 53 9.35 -3.44 4.68
N SER A 54 10.34 -3.01 3.91
CA SER A 54 11.03 -3.86 2.94
C SER A 54 12.54 -3.96 3.22
N GLY A 55 13.21 -4.88 2.54
CA GLY A 55 14.67 -5.00 2.55
C GLY A 55 15.28 -4.43 1.28
N ILE A 56 16.19 -5.17 0.62
CA ILE A 56 16.81 -4.76 -0.65
C ILE A 56 16.40 -5.71 -1.79
N GLY A 57 15.99 -5.14 -2.93
CA GLY A 57 15.61 -5.90 -4.12
C GLY A 57 14.59 -5.17 -4.99
N CYS A 58 14.22 -5.78 -6.12
CA CYS A 58 13.15 -5.26 -6.99
C CYS A 58 11.84 -5.15 -6.19
N SER A 59 11.43 -6.24 -5.54
CA SER A 59 10.23 -6.30 -4.72
C SER A 59 10.26 -5.29 -3.57
N SER A 60 11.43 -4.97 -3.03
CA SER A 60 11.56 -4.02 -1.93
C SER A 60 11.17 -2.59 -2.28
N ARG A 61 10.97 -2.25 -3.55
CA ARG A 61 10.36 -0.96 -3.90
C ARG A 61 8.89 -0.84 -3.45
N PHE A 62 8.29 -1.92 -2.94
CA PHE A 62 6.90 -1.99 -2.50
C PHE A 62 6.42 -0.81 -1.65
N PRO A 63 7.12 -0.35 -0.59
CA PRO A 63 6.62 0.74 0.24
C PRO A 63 6.48 2.06 -0.52
N TYR A 64 7.26 2.29 -1.58
CA TYR A 64 7.11 3.48 -2.43
C TYR A 64 5.81 3.49 -3.23
N TYR A 65 5.22 2.32 -3.46
CA TYR A 65 3.98 2.14 -4.23
C TYR A 65 2.73 2.09 -3.34
N MET A 66 2.92 2.25 -2.03
CA MET A 66 1.88 2.28 -1.03
C MET A 66 1.77 3.69 -0.46
N ASN A 67 0.56 4.24 -0.50
CA ASN A 67 0.27 5.51 0.17
C ASN A 67 -0.03 5.23 1.65
N THR A 68 1.01 4.89 2.42
CA THR A 68 0.99 4.61 3.86
C THR A 68 2.35 5.02 4.46
N TYR A 69 2.56 4.81 5.76
CA TYR A 69 3.93 4.84 6.27
C TYR A 69 4.74 3.69 5.68
N GLY A 70 6.04 3.90 5.49
CA GLY A 70 6.91 2.87 4.97
C GLY A 70 8.39 3.13 5.23
N PHE A 71 9.13 2.03 5.36
CA PHE A 71 10.59 2.01 5.44
C PHE A 71 11.12 1.08 4.36
N HIS A 72 12.15 1.54 3.68
CA HIS A 72 12.90 0.75 2.70
C HIS A 72 14.26 0.42 3.27
#